data_AF-A0A2E1Q3T5-F1
#
_entry.id   AF-A0A2E1Q3T5-F1
#
_cell.length_a   1.000
_cell.length_b   1.000
_cell.length_c   1.000
_cell.angle_alpha   90.00
_cell.angle_beta   90.00
_cell.angle_gamma   90.00
#
_symmetry.space_group_name_H-M   'P 1'
#
loop_
_entity.id
_entity.type
_entity.pdbx_description
1 polymer ?
#
loop_
_entity_poly.entity_id
_entity_poly.type
_entity_poly.pdbx_seq_one_letter_code
_entity_poly.pdbx_strand_id
1 'polypeptide(L)'
;MDVNTHKNSQRAFLVSEGDGDPLLSEQVEAGLRGDFKRGKEISQILEKKYPQNNRAAFNRAWYKMRDGDLLEGLKLLDHGRWLSVFGDQPLPTSKPIYQKGNPLKGKSVLVCSEGGLGDEIINARFVQDFAKQGAKVVLTCDPSLTSVFSRIEGVSAVIGHRRSPEVYHDYWVPAMSAARVLEYTNRKLTGEPYLKVHPDYEEKWRKAFKKLKGPKIGVRFYGNPKFEHEQFRKFPKSLLWKAVEGFEAVNLQKEETDLDLSSWEDTLGVISQLDLVITSCTSVAHASAALGKATWVVTPILPYYIWALPGETSPWYQSVKLYRQTKFGFWEDVFEKIKLDLKSYF
;
A
#
# COMPACT_ATOMS: atom_id res chain seq x y z
N MET A 1 2.62 6.15 -27.50
CA MET A 1 1.62 5.12 -27.16
C MET A 1 1.61 4.98 -25.65
N ASP A 2 0.57 5.49 -24.99
CA ASP A 2 0.42 5.45 -23.53
C ASP A 2 0.11 4.04 -23.05
N VAL A 3 1.16 3.29 -22.70
CA VAL A 3 1.06 2.03 -21.97
C VAL A 3 1.19 2.36 -20.48
N ASN A 4 0.17 2.99 -19.91
CA ASN A 4 0.00 3.08 -18.46
C ASN A 4 -1.50 3.03 -18.16
N THR A 5 -2.11 1.91 -18.50
CA THR A 5 -3.36 1.50 -17.85
C THR A 5 -2.97 0.72 -16.61
N HIS A 6 -2.59 1.42 -15.53
CA HIS A 6 -2.50 0.79 -14.22
C HIS A 6 -3.90 0.26 -13.86
N LYS A 7 -4.03 -1.07 -13.72
CA LYS A 7 -5.29 -1.73 -13.41
C LYS A 7 -5.27 -2.15 -11.93
N ASN A 8 -6.38 -1.88 -11.24
CA ASN A 8 -6.46 -1.85 -9.78
C ASN A 8 -7.18 -3.09 -9.21
N SER A 9 -6.74 -3.55 -8.04
CA SER A 9 -7.11 -4.81 -7.37
C SER A 9 -8.58 -4.88 -6.99
N GLN A 10 -9.22 -3.72 -6.88
CA GLN A 10 -10.64 -3.61 -6.56
C GLN A 10 -11.53 -3.38 -7.79
N ARG A 11 -10.97 -3.22 -8.99
CA ARG A 11 -11.79 -3.17 -10.22
C ARG A 11 -12.50 -4.50 -10.47
N ALA A 12 -11.99 -5.63 -9.97
CA ALA A 12 -12.68 -6.92 -10.05
C ALA A 12 -13.85 -6.96 -9.06
N PHE A 13 -13.75 -6.24 -7.92
CA PHE A 13 -14.79 -6.23 -6.89
C PHE A 13 -16.15 -5.76 -7.42
N LEU A 14 -16.18 -4.96 -8.49
CA LEU A 14 -17.39 -4.29 -8.98
C LEU A 14 -17.72 -4.54 -10.45
N VAL A 15 -16.95 -5.33 -11.21
CA VAL A 15 -17.36 -5.72 -12.57
C VAL A 15 -18.46 -6.77 -12.44
N SER A 16 -19.69 -6.29 -12.46
CA SER A 16 -20.94 -7.02 -12.29
C SER A 16 -21.44 -7.71 -13.56
N GLU A 17 -20.64 -7.84 -14.61
CA GLU A 17 -21.10 -8.43 -15.87
C GLU A 17 -20.06 -9.43 -16.39
N GLY A 18 -20.23 -10.71 -16.01
CA GLY A 18 -19.48 -11.80 -16.65
C GLY A 18 -19.41 -13.15 -15.92
N ASP A 19 -19.35 -13.18 -14.58
CA ASP A 19 -18.88 -14.38 -13.87
C ASP A 19 -19.98 -15.35 -13.36
N GLY A 20 -21.24 -15.15 -13.78
CA GLY A 20 -22.30 -16.18 -13.76
C GLY A 20 -22.92 -16.59 -12.42
N ASP A 21 -22.32 -16.33 -11.26
CA ASP A 21 -22.90 -16.65 -9.95
C ASP A 21 -23.18 -15.38 -9.09
N PRO A 22 -24.44 -15.09 -8.73
CA PRO A 22 -24.82 -13.95 -7.88
C PRO A 22 -24.09 -13.89 -6.53
N LEU A 23 -23.64 -15.04 -6.02
CA LEU A 23 -22.89 -15.14 -4.76
C LEU A 23 -21.57 -14.36 -4.81
N LEU A 24 -20.93 -14.23 -5.97
CA LEU A 24 -19.69 -13.44 -6.10
C LEU A 24 -19.93 -11.97 -5.77
N SER A 25 -21.04 -11.40 -6.26
CA SER A 25 -21.43 -10.02 -5.98
C SER A 25 -21.93 -9.85 -4.56
N GLU A 26 -22.73 -10.80 -4.07
CA GLU A 26 -23.24 -10.79 -2.69
C GLU A 26 -22.08 -10.84 -1.67
N GLN A 27 -21.04 -11.64 -1.92
CA GLN A 27 -19.86 -11.71 -1.07
C GLN A 27 -19.17 -10.35 -0.93
N VAL A 28 -19.01 -9.65 -2.05
CA VAL A 28 -18.41 -8.32 -2.07
C VAL A 28 -19.26 -7.33 -1.30
N GLU A 29 -20.57 -7.29 -1.57
CA GLU A 29 -21.49 -6.37 -0.89
C GLU A 29 -21.50 -6.61 0.62
N ALA A 30 -21.51 -7.88 1.07
CA ALA A 30 -21.39 -8.23 2.48
C ALA A 30 -20.10 -7.66 3.09
N GLY A 31 -18.96 -7.78 2.39
CA GLY A 31 -17.69 -7.18 2.80
C GLY A 31 -17.73 -5.65 2.88
N LEU A 32 -18.33 -4.98 1.89
CA LEU A 32 -18.48 -3.52 1.86
C LEU A 32 -19.35 -3.00 3.01
N ARG A 33 -20.39 -3.75 3.39
CA ARG A 33 -21.30 -3.40 4.49
C ARG A 33 -20.80 -3.85 5.87
N GLY A 34 -19.69 -4.56 5.93
CA GLY A 34 -19.09 -5.03 7.19
C GLY A 34 -19.69 -6.33 7.71
N ASP A 35 -20.55 -6.99 6.93
CA ASP A 35 -21.02 -8.34 7.21
C ASP A 35 -19.98 -9.38 6.78
N PHE A 36 -18.84 -9.36 7.48
CA PHE A 36 -17.75 -10.28 7.22
C PHE A 36 -18.10 -11.73 7.54
N LYS A 37 -19.12 -11.97 8.38
CA LYS A 37 -19.61 -13.32 8.66
C LYS A 37 -20.29 -13.89 7.41
N ARG A 38 -21.25 -13.17 6.83
CA ARG A 38 -21.92 -13.59 5.59
C ARG A 38 -20.92 -13.72 4.45
N GLY A 39 -20.03 -12.74 4.29
CA GLY A 39 -18.98 -12.79 3.27
C GLY A 39 -18.07 -14.02 3.38
N LYS A 40 -17.74 -14.45 4.60
CA LYS A 40 -16.95 -15.66 4.87
C LYS A 40 -17.72 -16.94 4.56
N GLU A 41 -19.00 -17.02 4.92
CA GLU A 41 -19.88 -18.14 4.58
C GLU A 41 -19.97 -18.31 3.05
N ILE A 42 -20.23 -17.23 2.32
CA ILE A 42 -20.27 -17.25 0.86
C ILE A 42 -18.92 -17.67 0.28
N SER A 43 -17.81 -17.19 0.85
CA SER A 43 -16.47 -17.58 0.43
C SER A 43 -16.25 -19.09 0.47
N GLN A 44 -16.79 -19.77 1.49
CA GLN A 44 -16.67 -21.22 1.66
C GLN A 44 -17.56 -21.99 0.67
N ILE A 45 -18.74 -21.46 0.36
CA ILE A 45 -19.63 -22.01 -0.67
C ILE A 45 -18.95 -21.94 -2.04
N LEU A 46 -18.43 -20.77 -2.40
CA LEU A 46 -17.75 -20.55 -3.68
C LEU A 46 -16.47 -21.38 -3.82
N GLU A 47 -15.72 -21.58 -2.74
CA GLU A 47 -14.55 -22.47 -2.74
C GLU A 47 -14.90 -23.91 -3.12
N LYS A 48 -15.99 -24.44 -2.56
CA LYS A 48 -16.47 -25.79 -2.86
C LYS A 48 -17.05 -25.91 -4.27
N LYS A 49 -17.82 -24.91 -4.68
CA LYS A 49 -18.54 -24.90 -5.97
C LYS A 49 -17.60 -24.62 -7.16
N TYR A 50 -16.62 -23.74 -6.96
CA TYR A 50 -15.71 -23.27 -8.01
C TYR A 50 -14.26 -23.20 -7.53
N PRO A 51 -13.62 -24.34 -7.21
CA PRO A 51 -12.27 -24.36 -6.60
C PRO A 51 -11.17 -23.75 -7.47
N GLN A 52 -11.36 -23.71 -8.80
CA GLN A 52 -10.39 -23.15 -9.76
C GLN A 52 -10.75 -21.74 -10.26
N ASN A 53 -11.82 -21.14 -9.73
CA ASN A 53 -12.23 -19.81 -10.17
C ASN A 53 -11.35 -18.73 -9.52
N ASN A 54 -10.64 -17.98 -10.36
CA ASN A 54 -9.71 -16.93 -9.93
C ASN A 54 -10.41 -15.82 -9.11
N ARG A 55 -11.65 -15.47 -9.46
CA ARG A 55 -12.42 -14.43 -8.77
C ARG A 55 -12.81 -14.86 -7.36
N ALA A 56 -13.31 -16.08 -7.22
CA ALA A 56 -13.63 -16.68 -5.93
C ALA A 56 -12.39 -16.80 -5.02
N ALA A 57 -11.26 -17.26 -5.59
CA ALA A 57 -9.98 -17.30 -4.87
C ALA A 57 -9.54 -15.90 -4.42
N PHE A 58 -9.54 -14.93 -5.34
CA PHE A 58 -9.15 -13.56 -5.06
C PHE A 58 -10.01 -12.90 -3.96
N ASN A 59 -11.33 -13.05 -3.99
CA ASN A 59 -12.20 -12.53 -2.93
C ASN A 59 -11.93 -13.21 -1.58
N ARG A 60 -11.67 -14.52 -1.58
CA ARG A 60 -11.35 -15.30 -0.36
C ARG A 60 -10.09 -14.80 0.34
N ALA A 61 -9.15 -14.19 -0.40
CA ALA A 61 -7.91 -13.63 0.14
C ALA A 61 -8.15 -12.70 1.34
N TRP A 62 -9.14 -11.79 1.26
CA TRP A 62 -9.46 -10.86 2.35
C TRP A 62 -9.87 -11.58 3.63
N TYR A 63 -10.67 -12.64 3.53
CA TYR A 63 -11.13 -13.38 4.71
C TYR A 63 -9.99 -14.17 5.35
N LYS A 64 -9.07 -14.75 4.56
CA LYS A 64 -7.85 -15.39 5.09
C LYS A 64 -6.95 -14.41 5.83
N MET A 65 -6.69 -13.23 5.25
CA MET A 65 -5.90 -12.19 5.90
C MET A 65 -6.56 -11.65 7.17
N ARG A 66 -7.90 -11.52 7.15
CA ARG A 66 -8.70 -11.11 8.32
C ARG A 66 -8.63 -12.12 9.46
N ASP A 67 -8.60 -13.42 9.14
CA ASP A 67 -8.43 -14.50 10.11
C ASP A 67 -6.98 -14.62 10.63
N GLY A 68 -6.06 -13.77 10.16
CA GLY A 68 -4.65 -13.78 10.58
C GLY A 68 -3.73 -14.65 9.72
N ASP A 69 -4.25 -15.29 8.66
CA ASP A 69 -3.47 -16.09 7.72
C ASP A 69 -3.01 -15.26 6.52
N LEU A 70 -1.95 -14.48 6.74
CA LEU A 70 -1.37 -13.62 5.70
C LEU A 70 -0.86 -14.40 4.50
N LEU A 71 -0.13 -15.50 4.73
CA LEU A 71 0.53 -16.23 3.64
C LEU A 71 -0.50 -16.85 2.70
N GLU A 72 -1.52 -17.51 3.25
CA GLU A 72 -2.59 -18.06 2.42
C GLU A 72 -3.40 -16.95 1.73
N GLY A 73 -3.65 -15.85 2.43
CA GLY A 73 -4.24 -14.66 1.84
C GLY A 73 -3.48 -14.14 0.61
N LEU A 74 -2.15 -14.01 0.71
CA LEU A 74 -1.30 -13.55 -0.40
C LEU A 74 -1.27 -14.53 -1.58
N LYS A 75 -1.29 -15.85 -1.33
CA LYS A 75 -1.42 -16.86 -2.40
C LYS A 75 -2.71 -16.68 -3.18
N LEU A 76 -3.82 -16.47 -2.49
CA LEU A 76 -5.11 -16.25 -3.10
C LEU A 76 -5.19 -14.90 -3.82
N LEU A 77 -4.54 -13.87 -3.28
CA LEU A 77 -4.50 -12.53 -3.87
C LEU A 77 -3.82 -12.51 -5.25
N ASP A 78 -2.80 -13.35 -5.46
CA ASP A 78 -2.10 -13.49 -6.75
C ASP A 78 -3.03 -13.96 -7.90
N HIS A 79 -4.15 -14.62 -7.61
CA HIS A 79 -5.15 -14.96 -8.64
C HIS A 79 -5.76 -13.72 -9.30
N GLY A 80 -5.74 -12.57 -8.62
CA GLY A 80 -6.19 -11.29 -9.18
C GLY A 80 -5.36 -10.82 -10.38
N ARG A 81 -4.17 -11.37 -10.59
CA ARG A 81 -3.32 -11.09 -11.76
C ARG A 81 -3.96 -11.56 -13.06
N TRP A 82 -4.56 -12.75 -13.04
CA TRP A 82 -5.27 -13.33 -14.19
C TRP A 82 -6.57 -12.59 -14.52
N LEU A 83 -7.10 -11.85 -13.54
CA LEU A 83 -8.25 -10.98 -13.69
C LEU A 83 -7.86 -9.55 -14.09
N SER A 84 -6.56 -9.27 -14.23
CA SER A 84 -6.03 -7.92 -14.44
C SER A 84 -6.47 -6.91 -13.39
N VAL A 85 -6.50 -7.34 -12.13
CA VAL A 85 -6.81 -6.46 -11.01
C VAL A 85 -5.66 -6.37 -10.03
N PHE A 86 -4.91 -7.44 -9.79
CA PHE A 86 -3.79 -7.39 -8.86
C PHE A 86 -2.45 -7.56 -9.56
N GLY A 87 -1.53 -6.62 -9.34
CA GLY A 87 -0.24 -6.59 -10.03
C GLY A 87 -0.38 -6.26 -11.52
N ASP A 88 0.76 -6.25 -12.21
CA ASP A 88 0.86 -5.95 -13.63
C ASP A 88 1.04 -7.23 -14.47
N GLN A 89 1.13 -7.06 -15.78
CA GLN A 89 1.44 -8.18 -16.67
C GLN A 89 2.85 -8.71 -16.41
N PRO A 90 3.10 -10.02 -16.61
CA PRO A 90 4.42 -10.58 -16.43
C PRO A 90 5.48 -9.88 -17.28
N LEU A 91 6.70 -9.78 -16.73
CA LEU A 91 7.85 -9.28 -17.47
C LEU A 91 8.09 -10.16 -18.71
N PRO A 92 8.27 -9.58 -19.92
CA PRO A 92 8.56 -10.35 -21.12
C PRO A 92 10.01 -10.86 -21.09
N THR A 93 10.25 -11.91 -20.31
CA THR A 93 11.55 -12.55 -20.12
C THR A 93 11.40 -14.07 -20.13
N SER A 94 12.45 -14.79 -20.52
CA SER A 94 12.54 -16.25 -20.36
C SER A 94 13.04 -16.68 -18.98
N LYS A 95 13.46 -15.71 -18.14
CA LYS A 95 13.97 -15.99 -16.80
C LYS A 95 12.84 -16.33 -15.84
N PRO A 96 13.07 -17.26 -14.89
CA PRO A 96 12.03 -17.68 -13.96
C PRO A 96 11.73 -16.61 -12.92
N ILE A 97 10.48 -16.60 -12.44
CA ILE A 97 10.15 -15.93 -11.18
C ILE A 97 10.91 -16.65 -10.05
N TYR A 98 11.53 -15.90 -9.14
CA TYR A 98 12.17 -16.49 -7.97
C TYR A 98 11.18 -17.31 -7.12
N GLN A 99 11.62 -18.48 -6.68
CA GLN A 99 10.92 -19.32 -5.71
C GLN A 99 11.83 -19.57 -4.52
N LYS A 100 11.28 -19.59 -3.31
CA LYS A 100 12.04 -19.85 -2.10
C LYS A 100 12.78 -21.19 -2.19
N GLY A 101 14.03 -21.20 -1.77
CA GLY A 101 14.92 -22.37 -1.84
C GLY A 101 15.86 -22.33 -3.05
N ASN A 102 15.58 -21.52 -4.07
CA ASN A 102 16.53 -21.29 -5.15
C ASN A 102 17.75 -20.50 -4.65
N PRO A 103 18.96 -20.79 -5.13
CA PRO A 103 20.18 -20.11 -4.68
C PRO A 103 20.20 -18.64 -5.14
N LEU A 104 20.50 -17.73 -4.22
CA LEU A 104 20.59 -16.28 -4.50
C LEU A 104 22.00 -15.70 -4.43
N LYS A 105 22.94 -16.36 -3.75
CA LYS A 105 24.30 -15.83 -3.55
C LYS A 105 24.99 -15.58 -4.91
N GLY A 106 25.35 -14.32 -5.16
CA GLY A 106 26.00 -13.89 -6.40
C GLY A 106 25.08 -13.76 -7.61
N LYS A 107 23.78 -14.06 -7.48
CA LYS A 107 22.78 -13.98 -8.54
C LYS A 107 22.18 -12.59 -8.65
N SER A 108 21.73 -12.22 -9.84
CA SER A 108 20.96 -10.98 -10.05
C SER A 108 19.46 -11.23 -9.95
N VAL A 109 18.77 -10.42 -9.15
CA VAL A 109 17.31 -10.43 -9.00
C VAL A 109 16.75 -9.11 -9.48
N LEU A 110 15.87 -9.15 -10.47
CA LEU A 110 15.09 -8.00 -10.91
C LEU A 110 13.76 -7.97 -10.16
N VAL A 111 13.59 -7.03 -9.23
CA VAL A 111 12.32 -6.80 -8.55
C VAL A 111 11.54 -5.78 -9.37
N CYS A 112 10.48 -6.24 -10.03
CA CYS A 112 9.64 -5.40 -10.88
C CYS A 112 8.52 -4.79 -10.03
N SER A 113 8.61 -3.50 -9.73
CA SER A 113 7.51 -2.77 -9.06
C SER A 113 6.25 -2.78 -9.92
N GLU A 114 5.09 -2.76 -9.26
CA GLU A 114 3.78 -2.92 -9.90
C GLU A 114 2.75 -2.02 -9.23
N GLY A 115 1.65 -1.75 -9.93
CA GLY A 115 0.52 -1.02 -9.37
C GLY A 115 0.75 0.50 -9.31
N GLY A 116 0.28 1.15 -8.25
CA GLY A 116 0.48 2.60 -8.04
C GLY A 116 1.67 2.91 -7.14
N LEU A 117 2.04 4.19 -7.02
CA LEU A 117 3.16 4.65 -6.18
C LEU A 117 3.12 4.10 -4.74
N GLY A 118 1.92 3.94 -4.16
CA GLY A 118 1.75 3.34 -2.84
C GLY A 118 2.15 1.86 -2.80
N ASP A 119 1.80 1.09 -3.83
CA ASP A 119 2.15 -0.32 -3.98
C ASP A 119 3.65 -0.50 -4.19
N GLU A 120 4.26 0.36 -5.01
CA GLU A 120 5.71 0.36 -5.19
C GLU A 120 6.41 0.63 -3.87
N ILE A 121 5.96 1.64 -3.11
CA ILE A 121 6.53 1.94 -1.78
C ILE A 121 6.38 0.73 -0.88
N ILE A 122 5.18 0.15 -0.74
CA ILE A 122 4.92 -1.01 0.13
C ILE A 122 5.91 -2.13 -0.17
N ASN A 123 6.06 -2.50 -1.45
CA ASN A 123 6.77 -3.71 -1.85
C ASN A 123 8.28 -3.53 -2.03
N ALA A 124 8.77 -2.29 -2.21
CA ALA A 124 10.20 -2.00 -2.29
C ALA A 124 10.99 -2.48 -1.05
N ARG A 125 10.33 -2.64 0.11
CA ARG A 125 10.92 -3.19 1.33
C ARG A 125 11.57 -4.57 1.13
N PHE A 126 10.98 -5.40 0.26
CA PHE A 126 11.39 -6.80 0.11
C PHE A 126 12.70 -6.96 -0.67
N VAL A 127 13.25 -5.87 -1.23
CA VAL A 127 14.61 -5.87 -1.78
C VAL A 127 15.62 -6.33 -0.73
N GLN A 128 15.45 -5.93 0.52
CA GLN A 128 16.35 -6.28 1.62
C GLN A 128 16.46 -7.79 1.82
N ASP A 129 15.36 -8.54 1.66
CA ASP A 129 15.35 -10.00 1.81
C ASP A 129 16.24 -10.69 0.78
N PHE A 130 16.19 -10.26 -0.48
CA PHE A 130 17.00 -10.82 -1.54
C PHE A 130 18.48 -10.45 -1.37
N ALA A 131 18.75 -9.19 -1.03
CA ALA A 131 20.10 -8.70 -0.78
C ALA A 131 20.77 -9.41 0.41
N LYS A 132 20.05 -9.62 1.52
CA LYS A 132 20.54 -10.37 2.69
C LYS A 132 20.90 -11.83 2.36
N GLN A 133 20.31 -12.40 1.32
CA GLN A 133 20.65 -13.73 0.80
C GLN A 133 21.81 -13.72 -0.22
N GLY A 134 22.42 -12.55 -0.44
CA GLY A 134 23.60 -12.37 -1.29
C GLY A 134 23.28 -12.10 -2.76
N ALA A 135 22.04 -11.75 -3.11
CA ALA A 135 21.68 -11.33 -4.46
C ALA A 135 22.10 -9.89 -4.74
N LYS A 136 22.41 -9.61 -6.01
CA LYS A 136 22.47 -8.24 -6.55
C LYS A 136 21.08 -7.85 -7.01
N VAL A 137 20.45 -6.90 -6.33
CA VAL A 137 19.03 -6.57 -6.57
C VAL A 137 18.91 -5.30 -7.39
N VAL A 138 18.26 -5.41 -8.55
CA VAL A 138 17.83 -4.27 -9.35
C VAL A 138 16.34 -4.06 -9.10
N LEU A 139 15.96 -2.86 -8.65
CA LEU A 139 14.57 -2.49 -8.41
C LEU A 139 14.05 -1.64 -9.56
N THR A 140 12.92 -2.01 -10.16
CA THR A 140 12.20 -1.12 -11.08
C THR A 140 11.27 -0.22 -10.29
N CYS A 141 10.98 1.00 -10.78
CA CYS A 141 9.95 1.86 -10.19
C CYS A 141 9.47 2.93 -11.17
N ASP A 142 8.45 3.68 -10.74
CA ASP A 142 8.09 4.96 -11.34
C ASP A 142 9.29 5.92 -11.27
N PRO A 143 9.60 6.68 -12.34
CA PRO A 143 10.75 7.59 -12.35
C PRO A 143 10.78 8.58 -11.18
N SER A 144 9.61 8.99 -10.67
CA SER A 144 9.52 9.91 -9.53
C SER A 144 10.04 9.32 -8.22
N LEU A 145 10.09 7.99 -8.09
CA LEU A 145 10.59 7.27 -6.90
C LEU A 145 12.06 6.85 -7.01
N THR A 146 12.70 7.02 -8.18
CA THR A 146 14.05 6.49 -8.44
C THR A 146 15.08 6.99 -7.42
N SER A 147 15.08 8.31 -7.17
CA SER A 147 16.01 8.91 -6.20
C SER A 147 15.80 8.34 -4.80
N VAL A 148 14.55 8.25 -4.34
CA VAL A 148 14.20 7.71 -3.02
C VAL A 148 14.62 6.25 -2.88
N PHE A 149 14.27 5.42 -3.86
CA PHE A 149 14.51 3.98 -3.82
C PHE A 149 15.99 3.63 -3.92
N SER A 150 16.81 4.49 -4.53
CA SER A 150 18.26 4.27 -4.63
C SER A 150 18.96 4.18 -3.26
N ARG A 151 18.33 4.69 -2.19
CA ARG A 151 18.85 4.69 -0.82
C ARG A 151 18.29 3.58 0.06
N ILE A 152 17.43 2.70 -0.47
CA ILE A 152 16.95 1.54 0.26
C ILE A 152 18.10 0.55 0.41
N GLU A 153 18.32 0.06 1.63
CA GLU A 153 19.36 -0.92 1.91
C GLU A 153 19.19 -2.18 1.04
N GLY A 154 20.29 -2.66 0.45
CA GLY A 154 20.28 -3.85 -0.42
C GLY A 154 19.95 -3.58 -1.89
N VAL A 155 19.48 -2.39 -2.25
CA VAL A 155 19.33 -2.00 -3.67
C VAL A 155 20.72 -1.84 -4.29
N SER A 156 20.98 -2.56 -5.38
CA SER A 156 22.21 -2.42 -6.18
C SER A 156 22.05 -1.38 -7.29
N ALA A 157 20.84 -1.26 -7.86
CA ALA A 157 20.49 -0.23 -8.84
C ALA A 157 18.97 -0.03 -8.89
N VAL A 158 18.54 1.16 -9.31
CA VAL A 158 17.14 1.46 -9.60
C VAL A 158 16.99 1.86 -11.06
N ILE A 159 15.95 1.35 -11.71
CA ILE A 159 15.64 1.66 -13.11
C ILE A 159 14.17 2.01 -13.28
N GLY A 160 13.84 2.82 -14.29
CA GLY A 160 12.45 3.04 -14.67
C GLY A 160 11.82 1.77 -15.27
N HIS A 161 10.53 1.56 -15.02
CA HIS A 161 9.74 0.40 -15.51
C HIS A 161 10.01 -0.02 -16.95
N ARG A 162 10.09 0.95 -17.87
CA ARG A 162 10.25 0.71 -19.31
C ARG A 162 11.55 -0.02 -19.68
N ARG A 163 12.57 0.06 -18.82
CA ARG A 163 13.88 -0.56 -19.05
C ARG A 163 13.96 -1.98 -18.48
N SER A 164 12.93 -2.43 -17.77
CA SER A 164 12.93 -3.76 -17.13
C SER A 164 13.24 -4.93 -18.07
N PRO A 165 12.79 -4.97 -19.35
CA PRO A 165 13.11 -6.08 -20.25
C PRO A 165 14.57 -6.09 -20.74
N GLU A 166 15.27 -4.95 -20.64
CA GLU A 166 16.65 -4.78 -21.13
C GLU A 166 17.71 -5.19 -20.10
N VAL A 167 17.31 -5.37 -18.85
CA VAL A 167 18.24 -5.62 -17.75
C VAL A 167 18.47 -7.11 -17.57
N TYR A 168 19.73 -7.53 -17.59
CA TYR A 168 20.10 -8.91 -17.29
C TYR A 168 19.70 -9.29 -15.86
N HIS A 169 19.08 -10.47 -15.72
CA HIS A 169 18.72 -11.04 -14.43
C HIS A 169 18.79 -12.58 -14.48
N ASP A 170 19.14 -13.20 -13.35
CA ASP A 170 19.01 -14.65 -13.16
C ASP A 170 17.56 -15.02 -12.79
N TYR A 171 16.94 -14.19 -11.93
CA TYR A 171 15.55 -14.31 -11.50
C TYR A 171 14.85 -12.95 -11.57
N TRP A 172 13.53 -12.97 -11.70
CA TRP A 172 12.72 -11.76 -11.48
C TRP A 172 11.63 -12.01 -10.45
N VAL A 173 11.04 -10.94 -9.91
CA VAL A 173 9.96 -10.99 -8.93
C VAL A 173 8.95 -9.89 -9.25
N PRO A 174 7.66 -10.22 -9.48
CA PRO A 174 6.60 -9.23 -9.40
C PRO A 174 6.53 -8.71 -7.96
N ALA A 175 6.78 -7.41 -7.74
CA ALA A 175 6.95 -6.86 -6.41
C ALA A 175 5.72 -7.07 -5.52
N MET A 176 4.50 -6.99 -6.07
CA MET A 176 3.27 -7.23 -5.29
C MET A 176 3.10 -8.70 -4.88
N SER A 177 3.87 -9.61 -5.49
CA SER A 177 3.96 -11.03 -5.11
C SER A 177 5.22 -11.34 -4.27
N ALA A 178 6.06 -10.35 -3.97
CA ALA A 178 7.33 -10.54 -3.24
C ALA A 178 7.12 -11.14 -1.85
N ALA A 179 6.15 -10.62 -1.09
CA ALA A 179 5.78 -11.14 0.22
C ALA A 179 5.39 -12.63 0.17
N ARG A 180 4.67 -13.05 -0.88
CA ARG A 180 4.27 -14.45 -1.08
C ARG A 180 5.47 -15.33 -1.39
N VAL A 181 6.31 -14.97 -2.36
CA VAL A 181 7.47 -15.80 -2.74
C VAL A 181 8.51 -15.89 -1.62
N LEU A 182 8.55 -14.92 -0.71
CA LEU A 182 9.37 -14.92 0.50
C LEU A 182 8.68 -15.58 1.71
N GLU A 183 7.47 -16.10 1.51
CA GLU A 183 6.63 -16.78 2.52
C GLU A 183 6.39 -15.95 3.80
N TYR A 184 6.00 -14.69 3.64
CA TYR A 184 5.69 -13.82 4.77
C TYR A 184 4.43 -14.24 5.52
N THR A 185 4.54 -14.25 6.84
CA THR A 185 3.42 -14.34 7.79
C THR A 185 3.32 -13.03 8.58
N ASN A 186 2.20 -12.81 9.27
CA ASN A 186 2.04 -11.64 10.15
C ASN A 186 3.15 -11.53 11.21
N ARG A 187 3.72 -12.66 11.67
CA ARG A 187 4.83 -12.69 12.63
C ARG A 187 6.19 -12.36 12.03
N LYS A 188 6.37 -12.60 10.72
CA LYS A 188 7.63 -12.29 10.00
C LYS A 188 7.71 -10.81 9.63
N LEU A 189 6.56 -10.16 9.43
CA LEU A 189 6.51 -8.71 9.22
C LEU A 189 6.97 -8.00 10.50
N THR A 190 8.01 -7.17 10.39
CA THR A 190 8.53 -6.37 11.51
C THR A 190 7.92 -4.98 11.56
N GLY A 191 7.45 -4.46 10.42
CA GLY A 191 6.92 -3.10 10.33
C GLY A 191 7.97 -1.99 10.43
N GLU A 192 9.26 -2.34 10.37
CA GLU A 192 10.37 -1.40 10.50
C GLU A 192 10.47 -0.41 9.33
N PRO A 193 10.96 0.82 9.58
CA PRO A 193 11.25 1.79 8.52
C PRO A 193 12.33 1.29 7.55
N TYR A 194 12.21 1.69 6.29
CA TYR A 194 13.16 1.31 5.23
C TYR A 194 13.44 2.42 4.21
N LEU A 195 12.71 3.53 4.27
CA LEU A 195 13.03 4.73 3.50
C LEU A 195 13.88 5.69 4.32
N LYS A 196 14.69 6.48 3.62
CA LYS A 196 15.52 7.54 4.21
C LYS A 196 15.34 8.84 3.45
N VAL A 197 15.17 9.92 4.21
CA VAL A 197 15.10 11.28 3.67
C VAL A 197 16.48 11.66 3.12
N HIS A 198 16.51 12.36 1.99
CA HIS A 198 17.76 12.93 1.50
C HIS A 198 18.20 14.11 2.38
N PRO A 199 19.46 14.18 2.85
CA PRO A 199 19.90 15.21 3.79
C PRO A 199 19.63 16.66 3.34
N ASP A 200 19.85 16.95 2.05
CA ASP A 200 19.58 18.30 1.51
C ASP A 200 18.10 18.70 1.58
N TYR A 201 17.20 17.75 1.39
CA TYR A 201 15.75 17.98 1.47
C TYR A 201 15.28 18.06 2.92
N GLU A 202 15.88 17.27 3.81
CA GLU A 202 15.67 17.42 5.26
C GLU A 202 16.09 18.83 5.71
N GLU A 203 17.27 19.31 5.31
CA GLU A 203 17.75 20.65 5.60
C GLU A 203 16.83 21.75 5.04
N LYS A 204 16.47 21.63 3.75
CA LYS A 204 15.56 22.55 3.06
C LYS A 204 14.28 22.74 3.86
N TRP A 205 13.62 21.63 4.21
CA TRP A 205 12.33 21.67 4.88
C TRP A 205 12.43 22.02 6.36
N ARG A 206 13.51 21.63 7.05
CA ARG A 206 13.78 22.08 8.42
C ARG A 206 13.89 23.61 8.52
N LYS A 207 14.57 24.25 7.55
CA LYS A 207 14.63 25.71 7.46
C LYS A 207 13.26 26.33 7.19
N ALA A 208 12.50 25.77 6.25
CA ALA A 208 11.16 26.26 5.91
C ALA A 208 10.18 26.17 7.10
N PHE A 209 10.29 25.11 7.90
CA PHE A 209 9.35 24.82 9.00
C PHE A 209 9.79 25.44 10.34
N LYS A 210 10.95 26.14 10.38
CA LYS A 210 11.53 26.75 11.58
C LYS A 210 10.58 27.71 12.32
N LYS A 211 9.67 28.37 11.60
CA LYS A 211 8.72 29.34 12.18
C LYS A 211 7.47 28.69 12.79
N LEU A 212 7.14 27.47 12.38
CA LEU A 212 5.99 26.73 12.91
C LEU A 212 6.31 26.30 14.35
N LYS A 213 5.39 26.53 15.29
CA LYS A 213 5.57 26.22 16.72
C LYS A 213 4.62 25.10 17.14
N GLY A 214 5.02 24.30 18.13
CA GLY A 214 4.20 23.19 18.59
C GLY A 214 4.09 22.03 17.59
N PRO A 215 3.20 21.06 17.86
CA PRO A 215 3.06 19.84 17.07
C PRO A 215 2.56 20.09 15.65
N LYS A 216 3.28 19.55 14.66
CA LYS A 216 2.98 19.70 13.23
C LYS A 216 2.29 18.44 12.70
N ILE A 217 1.06 18.60 12.22
CA ILE A 217 0.23 17.50 11.75
C ILE A 217 0.07 17.59 10.23
N GLY A 218 0.65 16.66 9.49
CA GLY A 218 0.41 16.56 8.04
C GLY A 218 -0.95 15.95 7.76
N VAL A 219 -1.73 16.55 6.87
CA VAL A 219 -3.04 16.03 6.47
C VAL A 219 -3.11 15.77 4.97
N ARG A 220 -3.64 14.61 4.57
CA ARG A 220 -3.96 14.32 3.17
C ARG A 220 -5.28 13.58 3.03
N PHE A 221 -6.17 14.14 2.21
CA PHE A 221 -7.57 13.71 2.15
C PHE A 221 -7.78 12.53 1.19
N TYR A 222 -7.19 12.58 0.01
CA TYR A 222 -7.43 11.58 -1.03
C TYR A 222 -6.18 11.32 -1.89
N GLY A 223 -6.15 10.12 -2.47
CA GLY A 223 -5.17 9.71 -3.48
C GLY A 223 -5.64 10.07 -4.89
N ASN A 224 -5.18 9.33 -5.89
CA ASN A 224 -5.55 9.60 -7.28
C ASN A 224 -7.05 9.27 -7.51
N PRO A 225 -7.88 10.24 -7.95
CA PRO A 225 -9.32 10.05 -8.13
C PRO A 225 -9.70 8.89 -9.05
N LYS A 226 -8.82 8.51 -10.00
CA LYS A 226 -9.03 7.35 -10.89
C LYS A 226 -9.14 6.02 -10.13
N PHE A 227 -8.59 5.94 -8.92
CA PHE A 227 -8.61 4.73 -8.09
C PHE A 227 -9.49 4.89 -6.83
N GLU A 228 -9.79 6.10 -6.37
CA GLU A 228 -10.50 6.35 -5.10
C GLU A 228 -11.94 5.84 -5.07
N HIS A 229 -12.70 6.04 -6.15
CA HIS A 229 -14.09 5.58 -6.24
C HIS A 229 -14.20 4.06 -6.13
N GLU A 230 -13.18 3.35 -6.59
CA GLU A 230 -13.11 1.89 -6.53
C GLU A 230 -12.75 1.37 -5.13
N GLN A 231 -12.29 2.24 -4.23
CA GLN A 231 -11.82 1.85 -2.89
C GLN A 231 -12.68 2.35 -1.73
N PHE A 232 -13.81 3.02 -1.99
CA PHE A 232 -14.77 3.49 -0.97
C PHE A 232 -14.17 4.25 0.21
N ARG A 233 -12.98 4.83 0.04
CA ARG A 233 -12.16 5.43 1.11
C ARG A 233 -12.12 6.96 1.05
N LYS A 234 -12.98 7.55 0.20
CA LYS A 234 -13.16 8.99 0.06
C LYS A 234 -14.07 9.50 1.19
N PHE A 235 -13.60 10.53 1.88
CA PHE A 235 -14.35 11.23 2.92
C PHE A 235 -14.33 12.75 2.66
N PRO A 236 -15.29 13.52 3.22
CA PRO A 236 -15.27 14.97 3.13
C PRO A 236 -14.04 15.56 3.82
N LYS A 237 -13.25 16.37 3.09
CA LYS A 237 -12.03 17.01 3.63
C LYS A 237 -12.30 17.89 4.86
N SER A 238 -13.50 18.47 4.96
CA SER A 238 -13.94 19.27 6.10
C SER A 238 -13.91 18.50 7.42
N LEU A 239 -14.15 17.18 7.41
CA LEU A 239 -14.11 16.38 8.63
C LEU A 239 -12.69 16.27 9.18
N LEU A 240 -11.69 16.03 8.32
CA LEU A 240 -10.29 15.99 8.73
C LEU A 240 -9.80 17.37 9.19
N TRP A 241 -10.14 18.44 8.46
CA TRP A 241 -9.81 19.80 8.90
C TRP A 241 -10.40 20.14 10.27
N LYS A 242 -11.66 19.78 10.52
CA LYS A 242 -12.32 19.96 11.83
C LYS A 242 -11.68 19.11 12.94
N ALA A 243 -11.16 17.93 12.59
CA ALA A 243 -10.50 17.04 13.55
C ALA A 243 -9.14 17.59 14.03
N VAL A 244 -8.39 18.26 13.15
CA VAL A 244 -7.08 18.87 13.46
C VAL A 244 -7.16 20.34 13.86
N GLU A 245 -8.38 20.88 13.99
CA GLU A 245 -8.59 22.26 14.42
C GLU A 245 -7.95 22.52 15.79
N GLY A 246 -7.15 23.59 15.87
CA GLY A 246 -6.38 23.96 17.07
C GLY A 246 -4.93 23.43 17.08
N PHE A 247 -4.51 22.69 16.06
CA PHE A 247 -3.13 22.25 15.86
C PHE A 247 -2.50 22.92 14.61
N GLU A 248 -1.16 22.91 14.52
CA GLU A 248 -0.46 23.35 13.31
C GLU A 248 -0.59 22.29 12.21
N ALA A 249 -1.64 22.40 11.40
CA ALA A 249 -1.92 21.46 10.32
C ALA A 249 -1.23 21.87 9.01
N VAL A 250 -0.55 20.92 8.38
CA VAL A 250 0.21 21.07 7.14
C VAL A 250 -0.49 20.30 6.02
N ASN A 251 -0.92 21.00 4.96
CA ASN A 251 -1.61 20.35 3.84
C ASN A 251 -0.64 19.57 2.95
N LEU A 252 -0.80 18.25 2.85
CA LEU A 252 -0.02 17.35 1.99
C LEU A 252 -0.78 16.91 0.72
N GLN A 253 -1.95 17.51 0.46
CA GLN A 253 -2.68 17.33 -0.80
C GLN A 253 -2.00 18.16 -1.89
N LYS A 254 -1.26 17.50 -2.79
CA LYS A 254 -0.42 18.14 -3.82
C LYS A 254 -1.18 19.18 -4.67
N GLU A 255 -2.44 18.93 -4.95
CA GLU A 255 -3.29 19.76 -5.80
C GLU A 255 -3.86 20.99 -5.07
N GLU A 256 -3.79 21.02 -3.73
CA GLU A 256 -4.43 22.06 -2.89
C GLU A 256 -3.45 22.73 -1.90
N THR A 257 -2.14 22.43 -1.98
CA THR A 257 -1.13 22.91 -1.03
C THR A 257 -0.25 23.99 -1.66
N ASP A 258 0.20 24.93 -0.82
CA ASP A 258 1.20 25.95 -1.19
C ASP A 258 2.63 25.42 -1.09
N LEU A 259 2.82 24.19 -0.61
CA LEU A 259 4.12 23.55 -0.55
C LEU A 259 4.55 23.03 -1.92
N ASP A 260 5.82 23.24 -2.27
CA ASP A 260 6.43 22.64 -3.45
C ASP A 260 6.66 21.14 -3.23
N LEU A 261 5.63 20.34 -3.48
CA LEU A 261 5.66 18.87 -3.49
C LEU A 261 5.85 18.32 -4.90
N SER A 262 6.70 18.98 -5.70
CA SER A 262 6.99 18.56 -7.08
C SER A 262 7.71 17.22 -7.15
N SER A 263 8.57 16.92 -6.17
CA SER A 263 9.31 15.66 -6.07
C SER A 263 8.92 14.81 -4.85
N TRP A 264 9.23 13.51 -4.90
CA TRP A 264 9.12 12.65 -3.73
C TRP A 264 10.16 12.98 -2.65
N GLU A 265 11.31 13.53 -3.03
CA GLU A 265 12.30 14.01 -2.06
C GLU A 265 11.75 15.17 -1.23
N ASP A 266 11.03 16.10 -1.86
CA ASP A 266 10.32 17.17 -1.15
C ASP A 266 9.22 16.61 -0.26
N THR A 267 8.46 15.65 -0.76
CA THR A 267 7.39 15.01 0.01
C THR A 267 7.96 14.32 1.27
N LEU A 268 9.04 13.54 1.16
CA LEU A 268 9.71 12.92 2.31
C LEU A 268 10.37 13.96 3.23
N GLY A 269 10.96 15.00 2.65
CA GLY A 269 11.54 16.13 3.38
C GLY A 269 10.50 16.84 4.25
N VAL A 270 9.33 17.15 3.72
CA VAL A 270 8.21 17.71 4.50
C VAL A 270 7.77 16.72 5.58
N ILE A 271 7.51 15.45 5.22
CA ILE A 271 7.06 14.44 6.18
C ILE A 271 8.01 14.30 7.36
N SER A 272 9.32 14.40 7.11
CA SER A 272 10.35 14.30 8.16
C SER A 272 10.20 15.35 9.26
N GLN A 273 9.71 16.55 8.90
CA GLN A 273 9.53 17.69 9.80
C GLN A 273 8.20 17.69 10.56
N LEU A 274 7.33 16.71 10.29
CA LEU A 274 6.04 16.56 10.96
C LEU A 274 6.18 15.71 12.23
N ASP A 275 5.27 15.86 13.17
CA ASP A 275 5.18 14.99 14.35
C ASP A 275 4.22 13.81 14.10
N LEU A 276 3.21 14.03 13.26
CA LEU A 276 2.18 13.06 12.90
C LEU A 276 1.70 13.31 11.46
N VAL A 277 1.36 12.24 10.74
CA VAL A 277 0.65 12.31 9.46
C VAL A 277 -0.70 11.63 9.59
N ILE A 278 -1.79 12.31 9.20
CA ILE A 278 -3.15 11.75 9.15
C ILE A 278 -3.64 11.74 7.70
N THR A 279 -3.99 10.57 7.17
CA THR A 279 -4.36 10.45 5.76
C THR A 279 -5.28 9.27 5.46
N SER A 280 -6.02 9.32 4.35
CA SER A 280 -6.56 8.11 3.72
C SER A 280 -5.42 7.15 3.30
N CYS A 281 -5.73 5.95 2.82
CA CYS A 281 -4.75 4.94 2.36
C CYS A 281 -3.97 5.38 1.08
N THR A 282 -3.22 6.47 1.11
CA THR A 282 -2.53 7.04 -0.05
C THR A 282 -1.07 6.60 -0.12
N SER A 283 -0.37 6.96 -1.21
CA SER A 283 1.08 6.82 -1.26
C SER A 283 1.79 7.59 -0.14
N VAL A 284 1.22 8.71 0.34
CA VAL A 284 1.73 9.46 1.50
C VAL A 284 1.58 8.65 2.80
N ALA A 285 0.53 7.84 2.95
CA ALA A 285 0.39 6.95 4.10
C ALA A 285 1.56 5.96 4.16
N HIS A 286 1.86 5.32 3.03
CA HIS A 286 2.95 4.34 2.93
C HIS A 286 4.32 4.99 3.04
N ALA A 287 4.55 6.14 2.40
CA ALA A 287 5.79 6.88 2.50
C ALA A 287 6.10 7.32 3.94
N SER A 288 5.10 7.86 4.64
CA SER A 288 5.24 8.33 6.03
C SER A 288 5.54 7.16 6.97
N ALA A 289 4.80 6.07 6.81
CA ALA A 289 5.01 4.88 7.60
C ALA A 289 6.37 4.20 7.30
N ALA A 290 6.80 4.19 6.04
CA ALA A 290 8.08 3.64 5.63
C ALA A 290 9.29 4.49 6.07
N LEU A 291 9.07 5.77 6.40
CA LEU A 291 10.04 6.64 7.09
C LEU A 291 10.04 6.43 8.61
N GLY A 292 9.11 5.65 9.17
CA GLY A 292 8.92 5.50 10.61
C GLY A 292 8.21 6.68 11.27
N LYS A 293 7.58 7.57 10.49
CA LYS A 293 6.78 8.66 11.05
C LYS A 293 5.49 8.09 11.64
N ALA A 294 5.09 8.59 12.81
CA ALA A 294 3.77 8.31 13.37
C ALA A 294 2.71 8.65 12.30
N THR A 295 1.88 7.67 11.95
CA THR A 295 0.97 7.80 10.81
C THR A 295 -0.40 7.22 11.17
N TRP A 296 -1.44 8.05 11.13
CA TRP A 296 -2.82 7.63 11.33
C TRP A 296 -3.49 7.49 9.98
N VAL A 297 -3.96 6.27 9.67
CA VAL A 297 -4.56 5.95 8.39
C VAL A 297 -6.05 5.75 8.55
N VAL A 298 -6.84 6.55 7.84
CA VAL A 298 -8.28 6.41 7.71
C VAL A 298 -8.57 5.36 6.64
N THR A 299 -9.27 4.28 7.00
CA THR A 299 -9.55 3.16 6.10
C THR A 299 -11.05 2.83 6.06
N PRO A 300 -11.59 2.44 4.89
CA PRO A 300 -12.99 2.02 4.76
C PRO A 300 -13.22 0.68 5.46
N ILE A 301 -14.50 0.25 5.53
CA ILE A 301 -14.89 -1.04 6.13
C ILE A 301 -14.14 -2.21 5.51
N LEU A 302 -14.13 -2.30 4.17
CA LEU A 302 -13.35 -3.27 3.41
C LEU A 302 -12.04 -2.61 2.96
N PRO A 303 -10.95 -2.77 3.72
CA PRO A 303 -9.76 -1.98 3.49
C PRO A 303 -8.85 -2.64 2.44
N TYR A 304 -7.77 -1.93 2.08
CA TYR A 304 -6.69 -2.51 1.30
C TYR A 304 -6.01 -3.68 2.02
N TYR A 305 -5.42 -4.63 1.28
CA TYR A 305 -5.00 -5.93 1.82
C TYR A 305 -4.01 -5.84 2.99
N ILE A 306 -3.10 -4.86 2.96
CA ILE A 306 -2.14 -4.61 4.04
C ILE A 306 -2.78 -4.16 5.37
N TRP A 307 -4.04 -3.72 5.31
CA TRP A 307 -4.85 -3.31 6.46
C TRP A 307 -5.96 -4.32 6.77
N ALA A 308 -5.96 -5.50 6.14
CA ALA A 308 -7.04 -6.47 6.27
C ALA A 308 -7.14 -7.07 7.68
N LEU A 309 -6.02 -7.24 8.38
CA LEU A 309 -6.02 -7.77 9.75
C LEU A 309 -6.83 -6.84 10.68
N PRO A 310 -7.83 -7.35 11.44
CA PRO A 310 -8.64 -6.52 12.33
C PRO A 310 -7.81 -5.86 13.44
N GLY A 311 -8.33 -4.75 13.98
CA GLY A 311 -7.68 -3.95 15.02
C GLY A 311 -7.21 -2.58 14.53
N GLU A 312 -6.57 -1.84 15.42
CA GLU A 312 -6.11 -0.46 15.18
C GLU A 312 -4.64 -0.37 14.77
N THR A 313 -3.94 -1.49 14.58
CA THR A 313 -2.52 -1.53 14.19
C THR A 313 -2.33 -2.37 12.93
N SER A 314 -1.13 -2.31 12.33
CA SER A 314 -0.78 -3.17 11.19
C SER A 314 0.63 -3.75 11.35
N PRO A 315 0.83 -5.06 11.11
CA PRO A 315 2.17 -5.65 11.11
C PRO A 315 3.05 -5.10 9.98
N TRP A 316 2.46 -4.47 8.95
CA TRP A 316 3.19 -3.89 7.83
C TRP A 316 3.97 -2.63 8.20
N TYR A 317 3.54 -1.91 9.24
CA TYR A 317 4.14 -0.65 9.67
C TYR A 317 3.91 -0.45 11.18
N GLN A 318 4.99 -0.45 11.97
CA GLN A 318 4.89 -0.31 13.41
C GLN A 318 4.48 1.11 13.86
N SER A 319 4.71 2.12 13.02
CA SER A 319 4.36 3.51 13.29
C SER A 319 2.91 3.87 12.95
N VAL A 320 2.11 2.89 12.50
CA VAL A 320 0.74 3.12 11.99
C VAL A 320 -0.32 2.82 13.04
N LYS A 321 -1.25 3.76 13.20
CA LYS A 321 -2.57 3.55 13.82
C LYS A 321 -3.66 3.63 12.76
N LEU A 322 -4.63 2.72 12.80
CA LEU A 322 -5.73 2.61 11.84
C LEU A 322 -7.03 3.14 12.45
N TYR A 323 -7.70 4.02 11.70
CA TYR A 323 -9.02 4.54 11.99
C TYR A 323 -9.99 3.99 10.95
N ARG A 324 -10.80 3.03 11.35
CA ARG A 324 -11.67 2.26 10.44
C ARG A 324 -13.06 2.84 10.43
N GLN A 325 -13.64 2.98 9.25
CA GLN A 325 -15.07 3.25 9.09
C GLN A 325 -15.88 2.16 9.80
N THR A 326 -16.87 2.57 10.59
CA THR A 326 -17.77 1.66 11.33
C THR A 326 -19.06 1.39 10.56
N LYS A 327 -19.53 2.37 9.79
CA LYS A 327 -20.74 2.31 8.98
C LYS A 327 -20.46 2.81 7.56
N PHE A 328 -20.86 2.04 6.56
CA PHE A 328 -20.52 2.34 5.16
C PHE A 328 -21.00 3.73 4.76
N GLY A 329 -20.08 4.54 4.23
CA GLY A 329 -20.33 5.91 3.79
C GLY A 329 -20.43 6.96 4.91
N PHE A 330 -20.47 6.56 6.18
CA PHE A 330 -20.47 7.46 7.33
C PHE A 330 -19.04 7.60 7.87
N TRP A 331 -18.60 8.82 8.17
CA TRP A 331 -17.22 9.09 8.55
C TRP A 331 -17.09 9.97 9.79
N GLU A 332 -18.18 10.58 10.23
CA GLU A 332 -18.21 11.57 11.30
C GLU A 332 -17.66 10.99 12.61
N ASP A 333 -18.08 9.79 12.98
CA ASP A 333 -17.60 9.08 14.17
C ASP A 333 -16.09 8.80 14.12
N VAL A 334 -15.57 8.47 12.93
CA VAL A 334 -14.14 8.25 12.71
C VAL A 334 -13.34 9.52 13.01
N PHE A 335 -13.79 10.67 12.49
CA PHE A 335 -13.10 11.95 12.67
C PHE A 335 -13.32 12.56 14.07
N GLU A 336 -14.45 12.29 14.72
CA GLU A 336 -14.65 12.59 16.14
C GLU A 336 -13.65 11.82 17.00
N LYS A 337 -13.45 10.53 16.74
CA LYS A 337 -12.44 9.72 17.43
C LYS A 337 -11.02 10.27 17.19
N ILE A 338 -10.67 10.63 15.96
CA ILE A 338 -9.38 11.26 15.64
C ILE A 338 -9.18 12.54 16.46
N LYS A 339 -10.20 13.41 16.53
CA LYS A 339 -10.15 14.66 17.30
C LYS A 339 -9.87 14.41 18.79
N LEU A 340 -10.52 13.40 19.39
CA LEU A 340 -10.32 13.04 20.78
C LEU A 340 -8.93 12.45 21.03
N ASP A 341 -8.51 11.52 20.18
CA ASP A 341 -7.20 10.88 20.27
C ASP A 341 -6.07 11.91 20.09
N LEU A 342 -6.22 12.91 19.21
CA LEU A 342 -5.24 13.98 19.01
C LEU A 342 -4.97 14.79 20.27
N LYS A 343 -6.04 15.18 20.98
CA LYS A 343 -5.93 15.90 22.27
C LYS A 343 -5.26 15.09 23.37
N SER A 344 -5.22 13.77 23.23
CA SER A 344 -4.59 12.87 24.20
C SER A 344 -3.16 12.50 23.79
N TYR A 345 -2.83 12.68 22.51
CA TYR A 345 -1.53 12.33 21.94
C TYR A 345 -0.49 13.45 22.13
N PHE A 346 -0.93 14.71 22.08
CA PHE A 346 -0.13 15.92 22.36
C PHE A 346 -0.66 16.62 23.60
#